data_AF-A0A7X7LKZ1-F1
#
_entry.id   AF-A0A7X7LKZ1-F1
#
_cell.length_a   1.000
_cell.length_b   1.000
_cell.length_c   1.000
_cell.angle_alpha   90.00
_cell.angle_beta   90.00
_cell.angle_gamma   90.00
#
_symmetry.space_group_name_H-M   'P 1'
#
loop_
_entity.id
_entity.type
_entity.pdbx_description
1 polymer ?
#
loop_
_entity_poly.entity_id
_entity_poly.type
_entity_poly.pdbx_seq_one_letter_code
_entity_poly.pdbx_strand_id
1 'polypeptide(L)'
;MAKKRKSIIAYNEDGQPVMEVFSLELQGDQLVMDGKALDSMRMDVYISIDEIAQGMDIVLTKDVFKFAFKLPGALLRYRKKKQQMAKED
;
A
#
# COMPACT_ATOMS: atom_id res chain seq x y z
N MET A 1 1.23 -17.46 17.76
CA MET A 1 1.66 -16.90 16.45
C MET A 1 1.23 -15.44 16.40
N ALA A 2 2.16 -14.50 16.23
CA ALA A 2 1.81 -13.08 16.14
C ALA A 2 0.97 -12.85 14.88
N LYS A 3 -0.21 -12.25 15.03
CA LYS A 3 -1.10 -11.89 13.92
C LYS A 3 -0.32 -10.97 12.98
N LYS A 4 -0.04 -11.44 11.75
CA LYS A 4 0.64 -10.64 10.72
C LYS A 4 -0.13 -9.32 10.59
N ARG A 5 0.50 -8.20 10.96
CA ARG A 5 -0.12 -6.88 10.80
C ARG A 5 -0.39 -6.69 9.30
N LYS A 6 -1.53 -6.10 8.96
CA LYS A 6 -1.85 -5.77 7.57
C LYS A 6 -0.84 -4.71 7.13
N SER A 7 -0.21 -4.93 6.00
CA SER A 7 0.73 -3.98 5.38
C SER A 7 0.59 -4.02 3.86
N ILE A 8 1.05 -2.96 3.20
CA ILE A 8 1.21 -2.89 1.75
C ILE A 8 2.70 -2.93 1.47
N ILE A 9 3.17 -3.88 0.66
CA ILE A 9 4.58 -4.02 0.29
C ILE A 9 4.73 -3.62 -1.18
N ALA A 10 5.59 -2.64 -1.44
CA ALA A 10 6.08 -2.29 -2.75
C ALA A 10 7.39 -3.06 -3.02
N TYR A 11 7.53 -3.54 -4.25
CA TYR A 11 8.69 -4.32 -4.70
C TYR A 11 9.36 -3.61 -5.89
N ASN A 12 10.67 -3.80 -6.05
CA ASN A 12 11.37 -3.41 -7.28
C ASN A 12 11.15 -4.46 -8.40
N GLU A 13 11.80 -4.25 -9.54
CA GLU A 13 11.74 -5.14 -10.71
C GLU A 13 12.26 -6.55 -10.42
N ASP A 14 13.21 -6.68 -9.49
CA ASP A 14 13.78 -7.96 -9.04
C ASP A 14 12.90 -8.68 -7.99
N GLY A 15 11.75 -8.10 -7.63
CA GLY A 15 10.86 -8.64 -6.61
C GLY A 15 11.36 -8.45 -5.17
N GLN A 16 12.35 -7.58 -4.96
CA GLN A 16 12.86 -7.24 -3.64
C GLN A 16 12.00 -6.13 -3.01
N PRO A 17 11.63 -6.26 -1.71
CA PRO A 17 10.81 -5.27 -1.02
C PRO A 17 11.57 -3.94 -0.87
N VAL A 18 10.97 -2.86 -1.37
CA VAL A 18 11.54 -1.51 -1.27
C VAL A 18 10.88 -0.66 -0.20
N MET A 19 9.57 -0.85 0.01
CA MET A 19 8.81 -0.13 1.02
C MET A 19 7.68 -1.00 1.54
N GLU A 20 7.53 -1.10 2.85
CA GLU A 20 6.38 -1.71 3.51
C GLU A 20 5.65 -0.65 4.33
N VAL A 21 4.37 -0.43 4.05
CA VAL A 21 3.54 0.57 4.73
C VAL A 21 2.60 -0.13 5.71
N PHE A 22 2.65 0.26 6.98
CA PHE A 22 1.82 -0.31 8.05
C PHE A 22 0.59 0.56 8.35
N SER A 23 0.72 1.88 8.31
CA SER A 23 -0.38 2.83 8.49
C SER A 23 -0.12 4.16 7.78
N LEU A 24 -1.19 4.91 7.56
CA LEU A 24 -1.21 6.27 7.05
C LEU A 24 -2.17 7.09 7.92
N GLU A 25 -1.70 8.21 8.46
CA GLU A 25 -2.48 9.07 9.34
C GLU A 25 -2.31 10.54 8.94
N LEU A 26 -3.41 11.29 8.89
CA LEU A 26 -3.36 12.74 8.70
C LEU A 26 -3.19 13.40 10.07
N GLN A 27 -2.07 14.10 10.26
CA GLN A 27 -1.76 14.85 11.47
C GLN A 27 -1.61 16.33 11.12
N GLY A 28 -2.68 17.11 11.35
CA GLY A 28 -2.76 18.49 10.89
C GLY A 28 -2.63 18.57 9.36
N ASP A 29 -1.59 19.27 8.90
CA ASP A 29 -1.30 19.51 7.49
C ASP A 29 -0.23 18.55 6.93
N GLN A 30 -0.06 17.39 7.56
CA GLN A 30 0.91 16.38 7.15
C GLN A 30 0.28 14.99 7.11
N LEU A 31 0.66 14.20 6.11
CA LEU A 31 0.41 12.77 6.07
C LEU A 31 1.63 12.05 6.68
N VAL A 32 1.39 11.32 7.77
CA VAL A 32 2.39 10.52 8.47
C VAL A 32 2.22 9.05 8.08
N MET A 33 3.28 8.46 7.54
CA MET A 33 3.32 7.08 7.09
C MET A 33 4.28 6.28 7.96
N ASP A 34 3.75 5.32 8.72
CA ASP A 34 4.56 4.32 9.41
C ASP A 34 4.96 3.24 8.40
N GLY A 35 6.25 3.19 8.06
CA GLY A 35 6.74 2.25 7.07
C GLY A 35 8.16 1.74 7.31
N LYS A 36 8.52 0.69 6.58
CA LYS A 36 9.85 0.08 6.57
C LYS A 36 10.46 0.21 5.19
N ALA A 37 11.56 0.96 5.09
CA ALA A 37 12.29 1.12 3.84
C ALA A 37 13.34 0.00 3.67
N LEU A 38 13.48 -0.52 2.46
CA LEU A 38 14.49 -1.52 2.05
C LEU A 38 14.63 -2.70 3.03
N ASP A 39 13.50 -3.17 3.58
CA ASP A 39 13.41 -4.23 4.57
C ASP A 39 14.34 -4.08 5.80
N SER A 40 14.75 -2.85 6.10
CA SER A 40 15.72 -2.57 7.17
C SER A 40 15.10 -1.69 8.26
N MET A 41 14.95 -0.40 8.00
CA MET A 41 14.61 0.61 8.98
C MET A 41 13.12 0.95 8.96
N ARG A 42 12.43 0.73 10.09
CA ARG A 42 11.07 1.24 10.32
C ARG A 42 11.15 2.69 10.79
N MET A 43 10.42 3.57 10.13
CA MET A 43 10.41 4.99 10.41
C MET A 43 9.05 5.59 10.10
N ASP A 44 8.77 6.73 10.73
CA ASP A 44 7.65 7.58 10.37
C ASP A 44 8.13 8.54 9.26
N VAL A 45 7.44 8.50 8.12
CA VAL A 45 7.68 9.38 6.99
C VAL A 45 6.62 10.48 7.00
N TYR A 46 7.08 11.73 7.02
CA TYR A 46 6.21 12.91 7.05
C TYR A 46 6.14 13.51 5.65
N ILE A 47 4.92 13.64 5.12
CA ILE A 47 4.65 14.22 3.81
C ILE A 47 3.81 15.49 4.03
N SER A 48 4.36 16.65 3.68
CA SER A 48 3.64 17.93 3.83
C SER A 48 2.60 18.13 2.73
N ILE A 49 1.66 19.06 2.95
CA ILE A 49 0.72 19.51 1.93
C ILE A 49 1.44 20.00 0.66
N ASP A 50 2.57 20.70 0.79
CA ASP A 50 3.31 21.21 -0.37
C ASP A 50 3.89 20.08 -1.23
N GLU A 51 4.38 19.01 -0.60
CA GLU A 51 4.86 17.81 -1.30
C GLU A 51 3.70 17.04 -1.94
N ILE A 52 2.55 16.96 -1.27
CA ILE A 52 1.34 16.35 -1.84
C ILE A 52 0.88 17.14 -3.06
N ALA A 53 0.81 18.47 -2.96
CA ALA A 53 0.39 19.34 -4.05
C ALA A 53 1.30 19.21 -5.28
N GLN A 54 2.61 19.08 -5.07
CA GLN A 54 3.58 18.84 -6.14
C GLN A 54 3.45 17.45 -6.76
N GLY A 55 3.08 16.42 -5.98
CA GLY A 55 2.91 15.05 -6.46
C GLY A 55 1.49 14.67 -6.90
N MET A 56 0.54 15.60 -6.89
CA MET A 56 -0.86 15.33 -7.24
C MET A 56 -1.03 14.85 -8.69
N ASP A 57 -0.17 15.30 -9.59
CA ASP A 57 -0.13 14.87 -10.98
C ASP A 57 0.23 13.38 -11.13
N ILE A 58 1.08 12.83 -10.25
CA ILE A 58 1.43 11.40 -10.18
C ILE A 58 0.21 10.57 -9.74
N VAL A 59 -0.50 11.03 -8.70
CA VAL A 59 -1.67 10.33 -8.15
C VAL A 59 -2.84 10.34 -9.12
N LEU A 60 -3.05 11.45 -9.83
CA LEU A 60 -4.15 11.63 -10.78
C LEU A 60 -3.84 11.14 -12.20
N THR A 61 -2.76 10.36 -12.38
CA THR A 61 -2.46 9.77 -13.69
C THR A 61 -3.54 8.77 -14.12
N LYS A 62 -3.76 8.69 -15.44
CA LYS A 62 -4.71 7.74 -16.05
C LYS A 62 -4.45 6.29 -15.64
N ASP A 63 -3.19 5.93 -15.37
CA ASP A 63 -2.82 4.57 -15.05
C ASP A 63 -3.13 4.20 -13.60
N VAL A 64 -3.01 5.14 -12.65
CA VAL A 64 -3.53 4.97 -11.27
C VAL A 64 -5.05 4.75 -11.32
N PHE A 65 -5.79 5.53 -12.11
CA PHE A 65 -7.23 5.33 -12.28
C PHE A 65 -7.57 3.96 -12.88
N LYS A 66 -6.92 3.56 -13.98
CA LYS A 66 -7.14 2.23 -14.58
C LYS A 66 -6.85 1.10 -13.60
N PHE A 67 -5.81 1.24 -12.78
CA PHE A 67 -5.50 0.26 -11.74
C PHE A 67 -6.60 0.24 -10.67
N ALA A 68 -7.03 1.40 -10.18
CA ALA A 68 -8.11 1.53 -9.22
C ALA A 68 -9.41 0.86 -9.71
N PHE A 69 -9.78 1.05 -10.98
CA PHE A 69 -10.93 0.38 -11.59
C PHE A 69 -10.81 -1.16 -11.66
N LYS A 70 -9.58 -1.70 -11.70
CA LYS A 70 -9.34 -3.16 -11.68
C LYS A 70 -9.40 -3.75 -10.27
N LEU A 71 -9.26 -2.94 -9.22
CA LEU A 71 -9.22 -3.41 -7.83
C LEU A 71 -10.50 -4.17 -7.41
N PRO A 72 -11.74 -3.71 -7.67
CA PRO A 72 -12.93 -4.43 -7.23
C PRO A 72 -12.98 -5.87 -7.76
N GLY A 73 -12.67 -6.07 -9.05
CA GLY A 73 -12.64 -7.39 -9.67
C GLY A 73 -11.53 -8.28 -9.11
N ALA A 74 -10.34 -7.72 -8.89
CA ALA A 74 -9.22 -8.45 -8.29
C ALA A 74 -9.51 -8.86 -6.84
N LEU A 75 -10.08 -7.96 -6.03
CA LEU A 75 -10.47 -8.22 -4.65
C LEU A 75 -11.58 -9.27 -4.55
N LEU A 76 -12.58 -9.21 -5.43
CA LEU A 76 -13.63 -10.24 -5.50
C LEU A 76 -13.04 -11.62 -5.84
N ARG A 77 -12.13 -11.70 -6.81
CA ARG A 77 -11.43 -12.96 -7.16
C ARG A 77 -10.57 -13.47 -6.01
N TYR A 78 -9.85 -12.60 -5.32
CA TYR A 78 -9.06 -12.94 -4.14
C TYR A 78 -9.93 -13.51 -3.02
N ARG A 79 -11.07 -12.87 -2.73
CA ARG A 79 -12.04 -13.36 -1.73
C ARG A 79 -12.61 -14.72 -2.10
N LYS A 80 -12.98 -14.93 -3.37
CA LYS A 80 -13.49 -16.23 -3.86
C LYS A 80 -12.44 -17.34 -3.76
N LYS A 81 -11.19 -17.09 -4.17
CA LYS A 81 -10.09 -18.06 -4.03
C LYS A 81 -9.84 -18.43 -2.56
N LYS A 82 -9.85 -17.44 -1.67
CA LYS A 82 -9.69 -17.68 -0.23
C LYS A 82 -10.83 -18.52 0.37
N GLN A 83 -12.06 -18.34 -0.11
CA GLN A 83 -13.21 -19.16 0.30
C GLN A 83 -13.18 -20.59 -0.25
N GLN A 84 -12.55 -20.82 -1.41
CA GLN A 84 -12.34 -22.16 -1.95
C GLN A 84 -11.25 -22.91 -1.17
N MET A 85 -10.12 -22.26 -0.91
CA MET A 85 -9.05 -22.85 -0.08
C MET A 85 -9.54 -23.17 1.34
N ALA A 86 -10.34 -22.30 1.96
CA ALA A 86 -10.92 -22.55 3.28
C ALA A 86 -12.06 -23.60 3.30
N LYS A 87 -12.46 -24.16 2.15
CA LYS A 87 -13.41 -25.27 2.03
C LYS A 87 -12.72 -26.60 1.66
N GLU A 88 -11.45 -26.55 1.28
CA GLU A 88 -10.62 -27.72 0.95
C GLU A 88 -9.69 -28.13 2.11
N ASP A 89 -9.63 -27.31 3.18
CA ASP A 89 -9.10 -27.63 4.52
C ASP A 89 -10.22 -28.07 5.47
#